data_AF-I0Z644-F1
#
_entry.id   AF-I0Z644-F1
#
_cell.length_a   1.000
_cell.length_b   1.000
_cell.length_c   1.000
_cell.angle_alpha   90.00
_cell.angle_beta   90.00
_cell.angle_gamma   90.00
#
_symmetry.space_group_name_H-M   'P 1'
#
loop_
_entity.id
_entity.type
_entity.pdbx_description
1 polymer ?
#
loop_
_entity_poly.entity_id
_entity_poly.type
_entity_poly.pdbx_seq_one_letter_code
_entity_poly.pdbx_strand_id
1 'polypeptide(L)'
;MTSAAPVAKDVPAFKTIRVCQPFNVLVSPSSQANQYQIVLDADDSVGRALQASVSNGVLSLGVSGRFSTSKPIKLTVKLPASQLERVEVKPATAVQVVVMGAFSPSSFTAVNSGVSTLQVKGLKSDNVRLQNSGTGDIIVRGQIPSVVIVSSGTGTVYISGVTKDVMVNLSGIGNAVIDAASDAVNIRGQAAGLANVYYNRGNCALDSHFFGSPCNQGPVTIPSTGVEWTCGMRLQGTFNCSYNSGTIIGPGGSSTIISGGPGGAQSSSTSTGGTSSQTFSSGSGSAFAAGSTGGRPFGIFGQTFTSGGGGGLQQSSSSTSTGTQQDLCSGAVSQQDRTMVPTF
;
A
#
# COMPACT_ATOMS: atom_id res chain seq x y z
N MET A 1 24.81 -24.82 -9.31
CA MET A 1 24.79 -23.43 -9.79
C MET A 1 25.15 -22.54 -8.60
N THR A 2 26.29 -21.87 -8.65
CA THR A 2 26.72 -20.93 -7.60
C THR A 2 25.79 -19.73 -7.58
N SER A 3 25.32 -19.34 -6.38
CA SER A 3 24.57 -18.09 -6.24
C SER A 3 25.49 -16.93 -6.61
N ALA A 4 25.02 -16.03 -7.48
CA ALA A 4 25.73 -14.78 -7.72
C ALA A 4 25.80 -14.00 -6.40
N ALA A 5 26.92 -13.31 -6.17
CA ALA A 5 27.03 -12.42 -5.02
C ALA A 5 26.01 -11.27 -5.18
N PRO A 6 25.46 -10.74 -4.07
CA PRO A 6 24.59 -9.57 -4.13
C PRO A 6 25.27 -8.41 -4.85
N VAL A 7 24.56 -7.79 -5.80
CA VAL A 7 25.05 -6.64 -6.57
C VAL A 7 24.67 -5.37 -5.83
N ALA A 8 25.67 -4.63 -5.36
CA ALA A 8 25.50 -3.32 -4.74
C ALA A 8 25.78 -2.21 -5.76
N LYS A 9 24.90 -1.21 -5.82
CA LYS A 9 25.04 -0.03 -6.68
C LYS A 9 24.80 1.23 -5.87
N ASP A 10 25.82 2.08 -5.80
CA ASP A 10 25.67 3.42 -5.23
C ASP A 10 24.84 4.30 -6.17
N VAL A 11 24.01 5.14 -5.57
CA VAL A 11 23.11 6.04 -6.30
C VAL A 11 23.22 7.47 -5.75
N PRO A 12 22.84 8.49 -6.54
CA PRO A 12 22.79 9.87 -6.03
C PRO A 12 21.87 9.97 -4.79
N ALA A 13 22.08 11.00 -3.98
CA ALA A 13 21.28 11.23 -2.77
C ALA A 13 19.78 11.38 -3.10
N PHE A 14 18.94 10.78 -2.27
CA PHE A 14 17.48 10.85 -2.38
C PHE A 14 16.83 10.83 -1.00
N LYS A 15 15.62 11.40 -0.94
CA LYS A 15 14.79 11.47 0.27
C LYS A 15 13.42 10.84 0.10
N THR A 16 13.03 10.63 -1.16
CA THR A 16 11.79 9.95 -1.55
C THR A 16 12.11 8.66 -2.27
N ILE A 17 11.41 7.59 -1.95
CA ILE A 17 11.44 6.31 -2.67
C ILE A 17 10.10 6.11 -3.35
N ARG A 18 10.11 5.81 -4.65
CA ARG A 18 8.93 5.47 -5.44
C ARG A 18 9.06 4.07 -6.01
N VAL A 19 8.14 3.18 -5.64
CA VAL A 19 8.12 1.76 -5.99
C VAL A 19 7.01 1.47 -6.99
N CYS A 20 7.39 0.98 -8.17
CA CYS A 20 6.46 0.69 -9.27
C CYS A 20 6.68 -0.72 -9.88
N GLN A 21 7.75 -1.39 -9.49
CA GLN A 21 8.05 -2.77 -9.85
C GLN A 21 7.10 -3.77 -9.17
N PRO A 22 6.91 -4.96 -9.76
CA PRO A 22 5.98 -5.98 -9.25
C PRO A 22 6.65 -7.00 -8.31
N PHE A 23 7.60 -6.56 -7.49
CA PHE A 23 8.22 -7.40 -6.47
C PHE A 23 8.60 -6.60 -5.22
N ASN A 24 8.79 -7.34 -4.13
CA ASN A 24 8.89 -6.78 -2.79
C ASN A 24 10.20 -6.01 -2.56
N VAL A 25 10.14 -4.99 -1.70
CA VAL A 25 11.26 -4.09 -1.42
C VAL A 25 11.47 -3.96 0.07
N LEU A 26 12.73 -4.06 0.47
CA LEU A 26 13.19 -3.70 1.80
C LEU A 26 13.84 -2.32 1.76
N VAL A 27 13.46 -1.43 2.66
CA VAL A 27 14.14 -0.16 2.91
C VAL A 27 14.74 -0.21 4.31
N SER A 28 16.05 0.05 4.41
CA SER A 28 16.77 0.03 5.68
C SER A 28 17.73 1.22 5.81
N PRO A 29 18.03 1.69 7.02
CA PRO A 29 19.00 2.76 7.19
C PRO A 29 20.39 2.27 6.81
N SER A 30 21.20 3.14 6.21
CA SER A 30 22.63 2.88 6.05
C SER A 30 23.36 3.10 7.38
N SER A 31 24.41 2.31 7.62
CA SER A 31 25.37 2.53 8.72
C SER A 31 26.30 3.73 8.47
N GLN A 32 26.34 4.26 7.24
CA GLN A 32 27.18 5.39 6.85
C GLN A 32 26.33 6.63 6.57
N ALA A 33 26.74 7.78 7.12
CA ALA A 33 25.95 9.01 7.12
C ALA A 33 25.61 9.59 5.72
N ASN A 34 26.35 9.20 4.68
CA ASN A 34 26.19 9.71 3.31
C ASN A 34 26.11 8.60 2.26
N GLN A 35 25.76 7.37 2.68
CA GLN A 35 25.69 6.24 1.75
C GLN A 35 24.25 6.02 1.29
N TYR A 36 24.08 6.05 -0.02
CA TYR A 36 22.84 5.78 -0.73
C TYR A 36 23.10 4.62 -1.68
N GLN A 37 22.43 3.49 -1.45
CA GLN A 37 22.76 2.26 -2.13
C GLN A 37 21.53 1.42 -2.44
N ILE A 38 21.57 0.73 -3.57
CA ILE A 38 20.64 -0.33 -3.92
C ILE A 38 21.41 -1.64 -3.90
N VAL A 39 20.93 -2.64 -3.18
CA VAL A 39 21.50 -3.99 -3.12
C VAL A 39 20.48 -4.96 -3.69
N LEU A 40 20.87 -5.68 -4.72
CA LEU A 40 20.03 -6.70 -5.37
C LEU A 40 20.68 -8.08 -5.24
N ASP A 41 19.99 -9.01 -4.60
CA ASP A 41 20.31 -10.44 -4.61
C ASP A 41 19.20 -11.16 -5.40
N ALA A 42 19.51 -11.50 -6.65
CA ALA A 42 18.60 -12.12 -7.63
C ALA A 42 19.41 -12.72 -8.81
N ASP A 43 18.73 -13.32 -9.79
CA ASP A 43 19.36 -13.69 -11.07
C ASP A 43 19.76 -12.45 -11.88
N ASP A 44 20.84 -12.55 -12.66
CA ASP A 44 21.35 -11.47 -13.51
C ASP A 44 20.29 -10.89 -14.48
N SER A 45 19.35 -11.73 -14.92
CA SER A 45 18.24 -11.31 -15.78
C SER A 45 17.33 -10.29 -15.08
N VAL A 46 17.12 -10.42 -13.76
CA VAL A 46 16.39 -9.46 -12.94
C VAL A 46 17.20 -8.17 -12.81
N GLY A 47 18.51 -8.28 -12.54
CA GLY A 47 19.40 -7.13 -12.44
C GLY A 47 19.47 -6.28 -13.71
N ARG A 48 19.51 -6.91 -14.89
CA ARG A 48 19.45 -6.21 -16.18
C ARG A 48 18.10 -5.57 -16.48
N ALA A 49 17.01 -6.12 -15.94
CA ALA A 49 15.67 -5.60 -16.15
C ALA A 49 15.30 -4.48 -15.16
N LEU A 50 15.90 -4.47 -13.96
CA LEU A 50 15.68 -3.46 -12.94
C LEU A 50 16.11 -2.07 -13.43
N GLN A 51 15.17 -1.12 -13.41
CA GLN A 51 15.43 0.29 -13.66
C GLN A 51 15.44 1.05 -12.34
N ALA A 52 16.56 1.69 -12.03
CA ALA A 52 16.70 2.58 -10.89
C ALA A 52 17.27 3.92 -11.35
N SER A 53 16.54 5.00 -11.07
CA SER A 53 16.94 6.36 -11.41
C SER A 53 16.66 7.31 -10.25
N VAL A 54 17.55 8.26 -10.02
CA VAL A 54 17.36 9.32 -9.04
C VAL A 54 17.20 10.63 -9.78
N SER A 55 16.08 11.31 -9.57
CA SER A 55 15.81 12.63 -10.14
C SER A 55 15.09 13.50 -9.10
N ASN A 56 15.55 14.73 -8.90
CA ASN A 56 14.98 15.68 -7.93
C ASN A 56 14.83 15.09 -6.51
N GLY A 57 15.81 14.29 -6.06
CA GLY A 57 15.79 13.63 -4.75
C GLY A 57 14.78 12.48 -4.63
N VAL A 58 14.23 12.00 -5.74
CA VAL A 58 13.31 10.86 -5.81
C VAL A 58 14.02 9.68 -6.46
N LEU A 59 14.22 8.59 -5.71
CA LEU A 59 14.60 7.29 -6.26
C LEU A 59 13.35 6.61 -6.84
N SER A 60 13.32 6.44 -8.16
CA SER A 60 12.26 5.70 -8.85
C SER A 60 12.76 4.30 -9.19
N LEU A 61 12.01 3.30 -8.73
CA LEU A 61 12.24 1.88 -8.98
C LEU A 61 11.17 1.35 -9.93
N GLY A 62 11.62 0.70 -10.99
CA GLY A 62 10.78 0.11 -12.02
C GLY A 62 11.49 -1.05 -12.69
N VAL A 63 10.86 -1.61 -13.72
CA VAL A 63 11.42 -2.72 -14.49
C VAL A 63 11.11 -2.53 -15.96
N SER A 64 12.05 -2.85 -16.83
CA SER A 64 11.85 -2.94 -18.27
C SER A 64 12.39 -4.24 -18.84
N GLY A 65 11.66 -4.79 -19.80
CA GLY A 65 12.09 -5.94 -20.58
C GLY A 65 11.42 -7.21 -20.12
N ARG A 66 12.16 -8.32 -20.17
CA ARG A 66 11.65 -9.64 -19.81
C ARG A 66 12.66 -10.38 -18.98
N PHE A 67 12.16 -11.09 -17.98
CA PHE A 67 12.96 -12.03 -17.22
C PHE A 67 12.10 -13.18 -16.70
N SER A 68 12.75 -14.28 -16.41
CA SER A 68 12.20 -15.39 -15.65
C SER A 68 13.21 -15.69 -14.56
N THR A 69 12.74 -15.84 -13.33
CA THR A 69 13.59 -16.27 -12.21
C THR A 69 12.86 -17.27 -11.35
N SER A 70 13.58 -18.30 -10.91
CA SER A 70 13.13 -19.21 -9.86
C SER A 70 13.69 -18.83 -8.49
N LYS A 71 14.68 -17.93 -8.44
CA LYS A 71 15.28 -17.47 -7.18
C LYS A 71 14.44 -16.36 -6.54
N PRO A 72 14.54 -16.21 -5.21
CA PRO A 72 14.05 -15.01 -4.54
C PRO A 72 14.71 -13.75 -5.10
N ILE A 73 13.92 -12.70 -5.26
CA ILE A 73 14.38 -11.34 -5.60
C ILE A 73 14.44 -10.54 -4.31
N LYS A 74 15.66 -10.27 -3.82
CA LYS A 74 15.86 -9.44 -2.62
C LYS A 74 16.39 -8.08 -3.02
N LEU A 75 15.49 -7.11 -3.14
CA LEU A 75 15.85 -5.72 -3.40
C LEU A 75 15.86 -4.93 -2.09
N THR A 76 17.04 -4.44 -1.69
CA THR A 76 17.22 -3.59 -0.51
C THR A 76 17.67 -2.19 -0.92
N VAL A 77 16.99 -1.17 -0.41
CA VAL A 77 17.35 0.25 -0.57
C VAL A 77 17.89 0.78 0.75
N LYS A 78 19.08 1.39 0.71
CA LYS A 78 19.76 1.97 1.86
C LYS A 78 19.93 3.48 1.69
N LEU A 79 19.67 4.22 2.76
CA LEU A 79 19.89 5.67 2.87
C LEU A 79 20.09 6.07 4.34
N PRO A 80 20.65 7.25 4.65
CA PRO A 80 20.83 7.68 6.03
C PRO A 80 19.50 7.77 6.80
N ALA A 81 19.50 7.42 8.08
CA ALA A 81 18.30 7.31 8.91
C ALA A 81 17.46 8.60 9.01
N SER A 82 18.08 9.78 8.87
CA SER A 82 17.41 11.08 8.92
C SER A 82 16.84 11.54 7.57
N GLN A 83 17.13 10.85 6.47
CA GLN A 83 16.86 11.32 5.11
C GLN A 83 15.59 10.75 4.49
N LEU A 84 14.99 9.70 5.08
CA LEU A 84 13.78 9.10 4.54
C LEU A 84 12.54 9.94 4.85
N GLU A 85 12.20 10.86 3.95
CA GLU A 85 11.03 11.74 4.10
C GLU A 85 9.75 11.11 3.53
N ARG A 86 9.85 10.27 2.49
CA ARG A 86 8.67 9.80 1.76
C ARG A 86 8.83 8.44 1.09
N VAL A 87 7.80 7.61 1.16
CA VAL A 87 7.68 6.35 0.42
C VAL A 87 6.37 6.34 -0.36
N GLU A 88 6.44 6.18 -1.67
CA GLU A 88 5.30 6.06 -2.58
C GLU A 88 5.26 4.68 -3.21
N VAL A 89 4.15 3.96 -3.07
CA VAL A 89 3.96 2.61 -3.58
C VAL A 89 2.83 2.65 -4.61
N LYS A 90 3.19 2.45 -5.88
CA LYS A 90 2.27 2.51 -7.04
C LYS A 90 2.36 1.28 -7.96
N PRO A 91 2.50 0.06 -7.43
CA PRO A 91 2.56 -1.12 -8.26
C PRO A 91 1.18 -1.41 -8.85
N ALA A 92 1.17 -2.03 -10.01
CA ALA A 92 -0.07 -2.56 -10.59
C ALA A 92 -0.46 -3.94 -10.04
N THR A 93 0.41 -4.58 -9.26
CA THR A 93 0.16 -5.87 -8.62
C THR A 93 0.46 -5.83 -7.15
N ALA A 94 -0.05 -6.83 -6.42
CA ALA A 94 0.28 -7.07 -5.02
C ALA A 94 1.80 -7.08 -4.82
N VAL A 95 2.31 -6.08 -4.09
CA VAL A 95 3.67 -6.07 -3.57
C VAL A 95 3.68 -5.67 -2.10
N GLN A 96 4.75 -6.04 -1.42
CA GLN A 96 5.04 -5.61 -0.07
C GLN A 96 6.26 -4.68 -0.09
N VAL A 97 6.12 -3.51 0.52
CA VAL A 97 7.25 -2.61 0.80
C VAL A 97 7.41 -2.54 2.30
N VAL A 98 8.58 -2.94 2.80
CA VAL A 98 8.89 -2.94 4.22
C VAL A 98 10.01 -1.96 4.49
N VAL A 99 9.73 -0.95 5.30
CA VAL A 99 10.71 -0.03 5.88
C VAL A 99 11.00 -0.52 7.30
N MET A 100 12.26 -0.87 7.57
CA MET A 100 12.68 -1.34 8.88
C MET A 100 13.95 -0.64 9.37
N GLY A 101 14.13 -0.62 10.68
CA GLY A 101 15.25 0.06 11.34
C GLY A 101 14.84 1.40 11.92
N ALA A 102 15.78 2.04 12.62
CA ALA A 102 15.53 3.28 13.36
C ALA A 102 15.62 4.52 12.46
N PHE A 103 14.67 4.68 11.53
CA PHE A 103 14.53 5.92 10.78
C PHE A 103 14.03 7.05 11.68
N SER A 104 14.66 8.22 11.58
CA SER A 104 14.38 9.38 12.43
C SER A 104 14.19 10.72 11.68
N PRO A 105 13.37 10.79 10.60
CA PRO A 105 13.13 12.03 9.88
C PRO A 105 12.23 12.98 10.68
N SER A 106 12.38 14.30 10.50
CA SER A 106 11.49 15.30 11.13
C SER A 106 10.04 15.15 10.67
N SER A 107 9.83 14.78 9.40
CA SER A 107 8.53 14.47 8.82
C SER A 107 8.61 13.25 7.91
N PHE A 108 7.59 12.39 7.94
CA PHE A 108 7.50 11.21 7.10
C PHE A 108 6.15 11.11 6.40
N THR A 109 6.14 10.76 5.11
CA THR A 109 4.93 10.49 4.35
C THR A 109 4.93 9.11 3.70
N ALA A 110 3.90 8.32 3.96
CA ALA A 110 3.64 7.04 3.32
C ALA A 110 2.43 7.17 2.39
N VAL A 111 2.61 6.81 1.11
CA VAL A 111 1.55 6.84 0.10
C VAL A 111 1.41 5.46 -0.53
N ASN A 112 0.21 4.89 -0.46
CA ASN A 112 -0.18 3.71 -1.21
C ASN A 112 -1.28 4.08 -2.22
N SER A 113 -0.99 3.93 -3.51
CA SER A 113 -1.97 4.13 -4.58
C SER A 113 -2.04 2.94 -5.55
N GLY A 114 -1.45 1.80 -5.16
CA GLY A 114 -1.48 0.56 -5.95
C GLY A 114 -2.15 -0.58 -5.18
N VAL A 115 -1.89 -1.80 -5.62
CA VAL A 115 -2.27 -3.01 -4.86
C VAL A 115 -1.09 -3.38 -3.98
N SER A 116 -1.04 -2.98 -2.71
CA SER A 116 0.15 -3.21 -1.90
C SER A 116 -0.06 -3.18 -0.40
N THR A 117 0.92 -3.74 0.31
CA THR A 117 1.08 -3.54 1.75
C THR A 117 2.37 -2.75 2.00
N LEU A 118 2.23 -1.55 2.57
CA LEU A 118 3.35 -0.71 2.99
C LEU A 118 3.53 -0.81 4.50
N GLN A 119 4.66 -1.33 4.95
CA GLN A 119 4.98 -1.46 6.38
C GLN A 119 6.14 -0.58 6.76
N VAL A 120 6.03 0.10 7.90
CA VAL A 120 7.09 0.94 8.48
C VAL A 120 7.24 0.59 9.95
N LYS A 121 8.42 0.12 10.33
CA LYS A 121 8.72 -0.36 11.69
C LYS A 121 9.87 0.43 12.29
N GLY A 122 9.69 0.93 13.51
CA GLY A 122 10.73 1.63 14.26
C GLY A 122 10.89 3.10 13.87
N LEU A 123 9.84 3.73 13.33
CA LEU A 123 9.88 5.12 12.91
C LEU A 123 9.89 6.06 14.13
N LYS A 124 10.77 7.06 14.13
CA LYS A 124 10.69 8.21 15.05
C LYS A 124 10.51 9.47 14.22
N SER A 125 9.35 10.10 14.28
CA SER A 125 9.09 11.29 13.48
C SER A 125 8.07 12.17 14.16
N ASP A 126 8.25 13.49 14.09
CA ASP A 126 7.34 14.44 14.74
C ASP A 126 5.98 14.46 14.03
N ASN A 127 6.01 14.35 12.70
CA ASN A 127 4.83 14.46 11.85
C ASN A 127 4.79 13.32 10.83
N VAL A 128 3.73 12.52 10.89
CA VAL A 128 3.51 11.42 9.95
C VAL A 128 2.26 11.65 9.14
N ARG A 129 2.35 11.51 7.82
CA ARG A 129 1.20 11.55 6.91
C ARG A 129 1.04 10.22 6.20
N LEU A 130 -0.14 9.61 6.31
CA LEU A 130 -0.50 8.35 5.68
C LEU A 130 -1.58 8.61 4.63
N GLN A 131 -1.34 8.22 3.39
CA GLN A 131 -2.29 8.39 2.28
C GLN A 131 -2.56 7.05 1.60
N ASN A 132 -3.78 6.55 1.70
CA ASN A 132 -4.20 5.34 1.01
C ASN A 132 -5.31 5.64 0.00
N SER A 133 -4.99 5.56 -1.28
CA SER A 133 -5.97 5.64 -2.37
C SER A 133 -6.04 4.37 -3.21
N GLY A 134 -5.23 3.35 -2.85
CA GLY A 134 -5.13 2.09 -3.57
C GLY A 134 -5.97 0.97 -2.95
N THR A 135 -5.50 -0.25 -3.15
CA THR A 135 -6.00 -1.45 -2.50
C THR A 135 -4.90 -2.05 -1.63
N GLY A 136 -5.16 -2.16 -0.35
CA GLY A 136 -4.25 -2.75 0.63
C GLY A 136 -3.88 -1.79 1.74
N ASP A 137 -2.92 -2.21 2.54
CA ASP A 137 -2.76 -1.69 3.89
C ASP A 137 -1.53 -0.81 4.03
N ILE A 138 -1.63 0.19 4.90
CA ILE A 138 -0.48 0.95 5.39
C ILE A 138 -0.34 0.64 6.87
N ILE A 139 0.81 0.11 7.28
CA ILE A 139 1.08 -0.29 8.66
C ILE A 139 2.29 0.48 9.16
N VAL A 140 2.10 1.40 10.10
CA VAL A 140 3.19 2.21 10.66
C VAL A 140 3.30 2.00 12.16
N ARG A 141 4.51 1.75 12.66
CA ARG A 141 4.82 1.58 14.08
C ARG A 141 6.03 2.43 14.44
N GLY A 142 5.92 3.17 15.54
CA GLY A 142 6.97 4.10 15.92
C GLY A 142 6.69 4.91 17.17
N GLN A 143 7.49 5.95 17.40
CA GLN A 143 7.21 7.02 18.35
C GLN A 143 6.78 8.25 17.55
N ILE A 144 5.48 8.54 17.56
CA ILE A 144 4.89 9.49 16.62
C ILE A 144 3.98 10.46 17.38
N PRO A 145 4.37 11.73 17.57
CA PRO A 145 3.50 12.73 18.20
C PRO A 145 2.21 12.98 17.43
N SER A 146 2.33 13.27 16.13
CA SER A 146 1.19 13.71 15.32
C SER A 146 1.07 12.94 14.02
N VAL A 147 -0.14 12.46 13.73
CA VAL A 147 -0.45 11.67 12.53
C VAL A 147 -1.61 12.29 11.77
N VAL A 148 -1.49 12.34 10.45
CA VAL A 148 -2.59 12.63 9.53
C VAL A 148 -2.86 11.41 8.66
N ILE A 149 -4.08 10.88 8.74
CA ILE A 149 -4.56 9.74 7.95
C ILE A 149 -5.53 10.26 6.91
N VAL A 150 -5.25 10.02 5.64
CA VAL A 150 -6.16 10.27 4.52
C VAL A 150 -6.37 8.96 3.78
N SER A 151 -7.59 8.45 3.74
CA SER A 151 -7.89 7.20 3.05
C SER A 151 -9.16 7.31 2.21
N SER A 152 -9.01 7.18 0.91
CA SER A 152 -10.12 7.07 -0.04
C SER A 152 -10.18 5.70 -0.71
N GLY A 153 -9.17 4.85 -0.46
CA GLY A 153 -9.03 3.55 -1.07
C GLY A 153 -9.78 2.43 -0.35
N THR A 154 -9.32 1.21 -0.64
CA THR A 154 -9.74 -0.03 0.00
C THR A 154 -8.55 -0.59 0.79
N GLY A 155 -8.80 -1.10 2.00
CA GLY A 155 -7.75 -1.55 2.91
C GLY A 155 -7.65 -0.69 4.16
N THR A 156 -6.82 -1.12 5.11
CA THR A 156 -6.79 -0.59 6.46
C THR A 156 -5.49 0.16 6.71
N VAL A 157 -5.61 1.34 7.34
CA VAL A 157 -4.46 2.08 7.83
C VAL A 157 -4.25 1.75 9.31
N TYR A 158 -3.17 1.06 9.61
CA TYR A 158 -2.76 0.71 10.96
C TYR A 158 -1.67 1.66 11.45
N ILE A 159 -1.84 2.22 12.65
CA ILE A 159 -0.85 3.07 13.30
C ILE A 159 -0.67 2.65 14.76
N SER A 160 0.57 2.57 15.23
CA SER A 160 0.90 2.27 16.63
C SER A 160 1.98 3.21 17.15
N GLY A 161 1.80 3.62 18.42
CA GLY A 161 2.72 4.47 19.16
C GLY A 161 2.48 5.98 18.94
N VAL A 162 1.23 6.37 18.69
CA VAL A 162 0.84 7.78 18.65
C VAL A 162 0.79 8.35 20.06
N THR A 163 1.34 9.56 20.27
CA THR A 163 1.45 10.16 21.61
C THR A 163 0.63 11.44 21.81
N LYS A 164 0.18 12.14 20.76
CA LYS A 164 -0.61 13.39 20.90
C LYS A 164 -1.86 13.45 20.04
N ASP A 165 -1.72 13.57 18.71
CA ASP A 165 -2.84 13.93 17.84
C ASP A 165 -2.94 13.00 16.64
N VAL A 166 -4.17 12.56 16.33
CA VAL A 166 -4.51 11.89 15.09
C VAL A 166 -5.60 12.68 14.38
N MET A 167 -5.29 13.16 13.17
CA MET A 167 -6.29 13.71 12.26
C MET A 167 -6.67 12.63 11.24
N VAL A 168 -7.96 12.33 11.14
CA VAL A 168 -8.49 11.27 10.29
C VAL A 168 -9.42 11.86 9.24
N ASN A 169 -9.21 11.51 7.97
CA ASN A 169 -10.13 11.80 6.88
C ASN A 169 -10.31 10.53 6.04
N LEU A 170 -11.43 9.83 6.26
CA LEU A 170 -11.78 8.62 5.55
C LEU A 170 -12.97 8.90 4.63
N SER A 171 -12.87 8.53 3.36
CA SER A 171 -13.95 8.66 2.39
C SER A 171 -14.16 7.40 1.55
N GLY A 172 -13.39 6.34 1.81
CA GLY A 172 -13.46 5.06 1.11
C GLY A 172 -14.23 3.99 1.89
N ILE A 173 -13.85 2.72 1.66
CA ILE A 173 -14.36 1.55 2.39
C ILE A 173 -13.34 1.09 3.45
N GLY A 174 -12.14 1.68 3.43
CA GLY A 174 -11.05 1.36 4.34
C GLY A 174 -11.26 1.85 5.77
N ASN A 175 -10.70 1.12 6.73
CA ASN A 175 -10.74 1.49 8.15
C ASN A 175 -9.42 2.13 8.60
N ALA A 176 -9.45 2.83 9.74
CA ALA A 176 -8.25 3.17 10.49
C ALA A 176 -8.20 2.40 11.81
N VAL A 177 -7.05 1.85 12.15
CA VAL A 177 -6.81 1.12 13.40
C VAL A 177 -5.67 1.81 14.15
N ILE A 178 -5.97 2.38 15.31
CA ILE A 178 -5.09 3.25 16.07
C ILE A 178 -4.76 2.59 17.42
N ASP A 179 -3.50 2.24 17.60
CA ASP A 179 -2.92 1.82 18.87
C ASP A 179 -2.20 3.02 19.51
N ALA A 180 -2.93 3.76 20.34
CA ALA A 180 -2.46 4.97 21.01
C ALA A 180 -1.57 4.61 22.21
N ALA A 181 -0.49 5.38 22.42
CA ALA A 181 0.46 5.15 23.50
C ALA A 181 -0.03 5.66 24.87
N SER A 182 -1.05 6.52 24.90
CA SER A 182 -1.61 7.08 26.13
C SER A 182 -3.07 7.50 25.96
N ASP A 183 -3.77 7.72 27.07
CA ASP A 183 -5.17 8.21 27.09
C ASP A 183 -5.29 9.69 26.69
N ALA A 184 -4.16 10.41 26.60
CA ALA A 184 -4.13 11.82 26.21
C ALA A 184 -4.20 12.04 24.68
N VAL A 185 -4.25 10.96 23.88
CA VAL A 185 -4.30 11.07 22.43
C VAL A 185 -5.67 11.56 21.98
N ASN A 186 -5.69 12.61 21.15
CA ASN A 186 -6.90 13.16 20.54
C ASN A 186 -7.03 12.67 19.09
N ILE A 187 -8.12 11.98 18.78
CA ILE A 187 -8.47 11.45 17.47
C ILE A 187 -9.63 12.27 16.92
N ARG A 188 -9.40 13.05 15.86
CA ARG A 188 -10.38 13.99 15.31
C ARG A 188 -10.42 14.00 13.79
N GLY A 189 -11.49 14.55 13.22
CA GLY A 189 -11.66 14.67 11.78
C GLY A 189 -12.97 14.06 11.30
N GLN A 190 -12.96 13.39 10.14
CA GLN A 190 -14.16 12.95 9.45
C GLN A 190 -14.04 11.52 8.96
N ALA A 191 -15.13 10.76 9.11
CA ALA A 191 -15.30 9.44 8.52
C ALA A 191 -16.60 9.43 7.70
N ALA A 192 -16.45 9.43 6.38
CA ALA A 192 -17.52 9.28 5.41
C ALA A 192 -17.47 7.89 4.75
N GLY A 193 -18.62 7.43 4.25
CA GLY A 193 -18.74 6.11 3.63
C GLY A 193 -18.96 4.99 4.64
N LEU A 194 -18.36 3.83 4.38
CA LEU A 194 -18.45 2.63 5.25
C LEU A 194 -17.23 2.48 6.18
N ALA A 195 -16.39 3.51 6.24
CA ALA A 195 -15.15 3.53 6.99
C ALA A 195 -15.41 3.70 8.50
N ASN A 196 -14.68 2.94 9.31
CA ASN A 196 -14.68 3.04 10.76
C ASN A 196 -13.28 3.33 11.32
N VAL A 197 -13.24 3.89 12.52
CA VAL A 197 -12.02 4.08 13.29
C VAL A 197 -12.06 3.20 14.53
N TYR A 198 -11.14 2.25 14.60
CA TYR A 198 -10.93 1.38 15.76
C TYR A 198 -9.74 1.88 16.56
N TYR A 199 -9.88 1.99 17.88
CA TYR A 199 -8.81 2.48 18.73
C TYR A 199 -8.84 1.82 20.11
N ASN A 200 -7.69 1.68 20.76
CA ASN A 200 -7.62 1.11 22.10
C ASN A 200 -7.84 2.12 23.22
N ARG A 201 -7.36 3.35 23.04
CA ARG A 201 -7.42 4.41 24.06
C ARG A 201 -7.30 5.81 23.44
N GLY A 202 -7.59 6.83 24.24
CA GLY A 202 -7.65 8.23 23.80
C GLY A 202 -9.08 8.76 23.66
N ASN A 203 -9.20 10.00 23.23
CA ASN A 203 -10.47 10.69 22.98
C ASN A 203 -10.76 10.68 21.47
N CYS A 204 -11.86 10.07 21.04
CA CYS A 204 -12.27 10.03 19.63
C CYS A 204 -13.51 10.89 19.41
N ALA A 205 -13.35 11.92 18.56
CA ALA A 205 -14.40 12.86 18.17
C ALA A 205 -14.35 13.07 16.65
N LEU A 206 -15.09 12.22 15.94
CA LEU A 206 -15.15 12.23 14.47
C LEU A 206 -16.54 12.61 13.98
N ASP A 207 -16.58 13.45 12.95
CA ASP A 207 -17.82 13.73 12.23
C ASP A 207 -18.15 12.55 11.29
N SER A 208 -19.38 12.05 11.37
CA SER A 208 -19.94 11.10 10.41
C SER A 208 -21.15 11.70 9.70
N HIS A 209 -21.25 11.45 8.39
CA HIS A 209 -22.45 11.78 7.61
C HIS A 209 -23.51 10.68 7.67
N PHE A 210 -23.20 9.56 8.32
CA PHE A 210 -24.06 8.38 8.41
C PHE A 210 -24.46 8.14 9.87
N PHE A 211 -25.59 7.47 10.10
CA PHE A 211 -26.10 7.23 11.45
C PHE A 211 -25.09 6.47 12.31
N GLY A 212 -24.79 6.98 13.51
CA GLY A 212 -23.90 6.36 14.48
C GLY A 212 -22.52 7.01 14.57
N SER A 213 -21.84 6.74 15.69
CA SER A 213 -20.45 7.19 15.89
C SER A 213 -19.50 6.28 15.10
N PRO A 214 -18.56 6.82 14.29
CA PRO A 214 -17.57 6.02 13.59
C PRO A 214 -16.40 5.58 14.51
N CYS A 215 -16.41 6.03 15.77
CA CYS A 215 -15.43 5.72 16.80
C CYS A 215 -15.79 4.41 17.52
N ASN A 216 -14.95 3.39 17.37
CA ASN A 216 -15.10 2.08 18.00
C ASN A 216 -13.92 1.80 18.95
N GLN A 217 -14.14 1.94 20.26
CA GLN A 217 -13.10 1.66 21.25
C GLN A 217 -13.03 0.17 21.59
N GLY A 218 -11.84 -0.42 21.60
CA GLY A 218 -11.63 -1.81 21.99
C GLY A 218 -10.19 -2.30 21.80
N PRO A 219 -9.88 -3.56 22.14
CA PRO A 219 -8.56 -4.11 21.86
C PRO A 219 -8.30 -4.09 20.35
N VAL A 220 -7.15 -3.55 19.95
CA VAL A 220 -6.71 -3.51 18.55
C VAL A 220 -5.50 -4.41 18.37
N THR A 221 -5.45 -5.12 17.24
CA THR A 221 -4.31 -5.96 16.86
C THR A 221 -3.68 -5.37 15.61
N ILE A 222 -2.42 -4.98 15.71
CA ILE A 222 -1.65 -4.49 14.56
C ILE A 222 -0.96 -5.70 13.91
N PRO A 223 -1.17 -5.97 12.61
CA PRO A 223 -0.49 -7.06 11.92
C PRO A 223 1.03 -6.82 11.91
N SER A 224 1.80 -7.86 12.19
CA SER A 224 3.26 -7.85 12.05
C SER A 224 3.63 -8.96 11.08
N THR A 225 4.10 -8.61 9.89
CA THR A 225 4.67 -9.59 8.97
C THR A 225 6.15 -9.32 8.78
N GLY A 226 6.92 -10.36 8.48
CA GLY A 226 8.29 -10.21 8.02
C GLY A 226 8.33 -9.62 6.61
N VAL A 227 9.55 -9.44 6.10
CA VAL A 227 9.76 -9.25 4.67
C VAL A 227 9.57 -10.60 4.00
N GLU A 228 8.62 -10.69 3.08
CA GLU A 228 8.49 -11.83 2.19
C GLU A 228 9.15 -11.49 0.87
N TRP A 229 9.95 -12.40 0.30
CA TRP A 229 10.62 -12.14 -0.97
C TRP A 229 9.84 -12.75 -2.13
N THR A 230 9.71 -11.98 -3.21
CA THR A 230 9.07 -12.48 -4.44
C THR A 230 9.98 -13.52 -5.11
N CYS A 231 9.43 -14.64 -5.56
CA CYS A 231 10.15 -15.69 -6.29
C CYS A 231 9.29 -16.30 -7.40
N GLY A 232 9.91 -17.13 -8.25
CA GLY A 232 9.20 -17.95 -9.22
C GLY A 232 8.42 -17.16 -10.27
N MET A 233 8.86 -15.95 -10.62
CA MET A 233 8.10 -15.03 -11.47
C MET A 233 8.64 -14.97 -12.91
N ARG A 234 7.71 -14.80 -13.85
CA ARG A 234 7.99 -14.44 -15.24
C ARG A 234 7.39 -13.08 -15.53
N LEU A 235 8.23 -12.15 -15.96
CA LEU A 235 7.82 -10.80 -16.27
C LEU A 235 8.02 -10.50 -17.75
N GLN A 236 7.03 -9.86 -18.36
CA GLN A 236 7.14 -9.31 -19.71
C GLN A 236 6.55 -7.89 -19.75
N GLY A 237 7.34 -6.93 -20.24
CA GLY A 237 6.87 -5.56 -20.48
C GLY A 237 7.60 -4.52 -19.64
N THR A 238 6.94 -3.39 -19.40
CA THR A 238 7.53 -2.27 -18.65
C THR A 238 6.61 -1.85 -17.52
N PHE A 239 7.18 -1.74 -16.33
CA PHE A 239 6.55 -1.29 -15.09
C PHE A 239 7.31 -0.06 -14.63
N ASN A 240 6.77 1.11 -14.92
CA ASN A 240 7.40 2.37 -14.55
C ASN A 240 6.40 3.27 -13.82
N CYS A 241 6.92 4.27 -13.14
CA CYS A 241 6.11 5.12 -12.28
C CYS A 241 5.29 6.19 -13.02
N SER A 242 5.45 6.30 -14.33
CA SER A 242 4.69 7.23 -15.17
C SER A 242 3.51 6.52 -15.86
N TYR A 243 3.71 5.26 -16.26
CA TYR A 243 2.78 4.43 -17.03
C TYR A 243 3.07 2.95 -16.79
N ASN A 244 2.03 2.14 -16.62
CA ASN A 244 2.16 0.69 -16.48
C ASN A 244 1.67 0.02 -17.76
N SER A 245 2.54 -0.72 -18.46
CA SER A 245 2.18 -1.43 -19.70
C SER A 245 2.90 -2.77 -19.76
N GLY A 246 2.46 -3.73 -18.94
CA GLY A 246 3.15 -5.00 -18.78
C GLY A 246 2.22 -6.15 -18.42
N THR A 247 2.73 -7.37 -18.53
CA THR A 247 2.03 -8.60 -18.19
C THR A 247 2.89 -9.37 -17.20
N ILE A 248 2.26 -9.86 -16.14
CA ILE A 248 2.90 -10.76 -15.17
C ILE A 248 2.36 -12.16 -15.42
N ILE A 249 3.27 -13.11 -15.61
CA ILE A 249 2.91 -14.52 -15.81
C ILE A 249 3.34 -15.26 -14.54
N GLY A 250 2.35 -15.73 -13.79
CA GLY A 250 2.57 -16.46 -12.55
C GLY A 250 3.14 -17.87 -12.80
N PRO A 251 3.74 -18.49 -11.76
CA PRO A 251 4.06 -19.91 -11.79
C PRO A 251 2.77 -20.70 -11.97
N GLY A 252 2.58 -21.31 -13.15
CA GLY A 252 1.31 -21.94 -13.57
C GLY A 252 0.77 -21.44 -14.91
N GLY A 253 1.36 -20.39 -15.49
CA GLY A 253 1.00 -19.91 -16.83
C GLY A 253 -0.17 -18.93 -16.86
N SER A 254 -0.82 -18.68 -15.73
CA SER A 254 -1.81 -17.60 -15.61
C SER A 254 -1.14 -16.24 -15.83
N SER A 255 -1.58 -15.54 -16.87
CA SER A 255 -1.12 -14.19 -17.20
C SER A 255 -2.12 -13.16 -16.68
N THR A 256 -1.63 -12.21 -15.87
CA THR A 256 -2.36 -10.98 -15.55
C THR A 256 -1.83 -9.88 -16.47
N ILE A 257 -2.66 -9.47 -17.43
CA ILE A 257 -2.35 -8.33 -18.31
C ILE A 257 -2.67 -7.05 -17.55
N ILE A 258 -1.72 -6.11 -17.52
CA ILE A 258 -1.87 -4.81 -16.88
C ILE A 258 -1.71 -3.74 -17.96
N SER A 259 -2.83 -3.18 -18.39
CA SER A 259 -2.87 -1.99 -19.24
C SER A 259 -3.26 -0.77 -18.41
N GLY A 260 -2.29 0.06 -18.06
CA GLY A 260 -2.49 1.33 -17.35
C GLY A 260 -2.24 2.51 -18.27
N GLY A 261 -3.24 2.88 -19.08
CA GLY A 261 -3.29 4.14 -19.83
C GLY A 261 -4.30 5.11 -19.20
N PRO A 262 -4.08 6.44 -19.27
CA PRO A 262 -5.07 7.41 -18.79
C PRO A 262 -6.31 7.34 -19.70
N GLY A 263 -7.43 6.83 -19.17
CA GLY A 263 -8.74 6.88 -19.84
C GLY A 263 -9.37 5.55 -20.28
N GLY A 264 -8.75 4.39 -20.00
CA GLY A 264 -9.32 3.09 -20.38
C GLY A 264 -9.79 2.28 -19.19
N ALA A 265 -11.10 2.23 -18.94
CA ALA A 265 -11.67 1.15 -18.12
C ALA A 265 -11.63 -0.14 -18.94
N GLN A 266 -10.85 -1.14 -18.51
CA GLN A 266 -11.16 -2.56 -18.73
C GLN A 266 -10.19 -3.45 -17.96
N SER A 267 -10.70 -4.17 -16.96
CA SER A 267 -10.11 -5.42 -16.47
C SER A 267 -10.85 -6.56 -17.14
N SER A 268 -10.25 -7.20 -18.14
CA SER A 268 -10.72 -8.47 -18.67
C SER A 268 -9.76 -9.57 -18.24
N SER A 269 -10.17 -10.37 -17.25
CA SER A 269 -9.58 -11.67 -16.99
C SER A 269 -10.15 -12.67 -18.00
N THR A 270 -9.38 -13.08 -18.99
CA THR A 270 -9.79 -14.15 -19.91
C THR A 270 -9.56 -15.49 -19.22
N SER A 271 -10.57 -16.02 -18.55
CA SER A 271 -10.63 -17.44 -18.18
C SER A 271 -11.25 -18.21 -19.35
N THR A 272 -10.47 -19.06 -20.00
CA THR A 272 -10.98 -20.00 -21.01
C THR A 272 -11.79 -21.09 -20.31
N GLY A 273 -13.12 -21.07 -20.51
CA GLY A 273 -14.01 -22.21 -20.20
C GLY A 273 -15.30 -21.81 -19.47
N GLY A 274 -16.38 -21.60 -20.23
CA GLY A 274 -17.74 -21.48 -19.70
C GLY A 274 -18.51 -20.28 -20.23
N THR A 275 -19.36 -20.51 -21.22
CA THR A 275 -20.24 -19.51 -21.84
C THR A 275 -21.36 -19.10 -20.89
N SER A 276 -21.28 -17.92 -20.29
CA SER A 276 -22.45 -17.16 -19.83
C SER A 276 -22.13 -15.66 -19.84
N SER A 277 -22.71 -14.97 -20.81
CA SER A 277 -22.62 -13.51 -20.94
C SER A 277 -23.60 -12.86 -19.97
N GLN A 278 -23.11 -12.08 -19.00
CA GLN A 278 -23.89 -11.05 -18.34
C GLN A 278 -23.29 -9.68 -18.63
N THR A 279 -24.09 -8.84 -19.24
CA THR A 279 -23.75 -7.46 -19.63
C THR A 279 -24.07 -6.54 -18.45
N PHE A 280 -23.04 -5.95 -17.83
CA PHE A 280 -23.23 -4.88 -16.85
C PHE A 280 -23.07 -3.53 -17.54
N SER A 281 -24.18 -2.82 -17.70
CA SER A 281 -24.21 -1.41 -18.11
C SER A 281 -23.96 -0.53 -16.89
N SER A 282 -22.79 0.10 -16.81
CA SER A 282 -22.55 1.20 -15.86
C SER A 282 -22.82 2.52 -16.57
N GLY A 283 -23.85 3.23 -16.10
CA GLY A 283 -24.22 4.56 -16.59
C GLY A 283 -23.13 5.59 -16.27
N SER A 284 -22.71 6.33 -17.28
CA SER A 284 -21.81 7.47 -17.16
C SER A 284 -22.46 8.61 -16.38
N GLY A 285 -21.98 8.86 -15.16
CA GLY A 285 -22.33 10.02 -14.35
C GLY A 285 -21.60 11.27 -14.82
N SER A 286 -22.38 12.30 -15.13
CA SER A 286 -21.99 13.60 -15.67
C SER A 286 -21.11 14.42 -14.73
N ALA A 287 -20.17 15.17 -15.30
CA ALA A 287 -19.41 16.22 -14.63
C ALA A 287 -20.33 17.39 -14.24
N PHE A 288 -20.27 17.83 -12.98
CA PHE A 288 -20.89 19.08 -12.55
C PHE A 288 -19.85 20.18 -12.53
N ALA A 289 -20.01 21.15 -13.44
CA ALA A 289 -19.33 22.43 -13.41
C ALA A 289 -20.08 23.40 -12.48
N ALA A 290 -19.31 24.25 -11.79
CA ALA A 290 -19.79 25.24 -10.84
C ALA A 290 -20.65 26.35 -11.50
N GLY A 291 -21.71 26.77 -10.81
CA GLY A 291 -22.47 27.97 -11.13
C GLY A 291 -23.00 28.62 -9.85
N SER A 292 -22.48 29.80 -9.53
CA SER A 292 -22.98 30.65 -8.44
C SER A 292 -24.11 31.52 -8.97
N THR A 293 -25.30 31.46 -8.36
CA THR A 293 -26.29 32.55 -8.34
C THR A 293 -27.29 32.31 -7.20
N GLY A 294 -27.67 33.38 -6.51
CA GLY A 294 -28.33 33.33 -5.21
C GLY A 294 -29.85 33.18 -5.19
N GLY A 295 -30.34 33.01 -3.96
CA GLY A 295 -31.61 33.52 -3.44
C GLY A 295 -32.92 33.00 -4.03
N ARG A 296 -33.60 32.08 -3.31
CA ARG A 296 -34.86 32.29 -2.56
C ARG A 296 -35.47 30.96 -2.09
N PRO A 297 -36.35 30.97 -1.06
CA PRO A 297 -36.84 29.76 -0.38
C PRO A 297 -38.21 29.28 -0.89
N PHE A 298 -38.58 28.08 -0.41
CA PHE A 298 -39.86 27.34 -0.47
C PHE A 298 -39.98 26.21 -1.49
N GLY A 299 -40.38 25.03 -0.98
CA GLY A 299 -40.88 23.90 -1.77
C GLY A 299 -40.74 22.55 -1.07
N ILE A 300 -41.64 22.26 -0.13
CA ILE A 300 -41.86 20.92 0.42
C ILE A 300 -42.39 20.02 -0.70
N PHE A 301 -41.68 18.95 -1.04
CA PHE A 301 -42.22 17.83 -1.82
C PHE A 301 -41.91 16.52 -1.09
N GLY A 302 -42.97 15.93 -0.54
CA GLY A 302 -42.96 14.55 -0.08
C GLY A 302 -42.96 13.60 -1.26
N GLN A 303 -42.07 12.62 -1.25
CA GLN A 303 -42.09 11.46 -2.12
C GLN A 303 -42.21 10.24 -1.22
N THR A 304 -43.40 9.63 -1.24
CA THR A 304 -43.73 8.37 -0.61
C THR A 304 -43.11 7.25 -1.43
N PHE A 305 -42.19 6.48 -0.85
CA PHE A 305 -41.71 5.24 -1.48
C PHE A 305 -42.52 4.05 -0.97
N THR A 306 -43.27 3.45 -1.88
CA THR A 306 -43.95 2.16 -1.69
C THR A 306 -42.95 1.01 -1.78
N SER A 307 -42.98 0.15 -0.77
CA SER A 307 -42.20 -1.07 -0.67
C SER A 307 -42.75 -2.16 -1.60
N GLY A 308 -41.96 -2.56 -2.61
CA GLY A 308 -42.18 -3.78 -3.40
C GLY A 308 -41.16 -4.85 -2.99
N GLY A 309 -41.66 -5.98 -2.50
CA GLY A 309 -40.85 -7.07 -1.97
C GLY A 309 -40.37 -8.09 -3.00
N GLY A 310 -39.57 -9.04 -2.50
CA GLY A 310 -39.45 -10.40 -3.03
C GLY A 310 -38.33 -10.62 -4.05
N GLY A 311 -37.14 -11.00 -3.60
CA GLY A 311 -36.08 -11.55 -4.43
C GLY A 311 -35.09 -12.34 -3.59
N GLY A 312 -35.03 -13.66 -3.80
CA GLY A 312 -34.29 -14.61 -2.96
C GLY A 312 -32.77 -14.40 -2.94
N LEU A 313 -32.20 -14.61 -1.76
CA LEU A 313 -30.76 -14.70 -1.53
C LEU A 313 -30.25 -16.03 -2.10
N GLN A 314 -29.58 -16.00 -3.25
CA GLN A 314 -28.63 -17.04 -3.63
C GLN A 314 -27.29 -16.74 -2.94
N GLN A 315 -26.86 -17.65 -2.08
CA GLN A 315 -25.53 -17.66 -1.48
C GLN A 315 -24.47 -17.79 -2.59
N SER A 316 -23.73 -16.70 -2.83
CA SER A 316 -22.49 -16.72 -3.58
C SER A 316 -21.38 -17.25 -2.68
N SER A 317 -20.94 -18.48 -2.93
CA SER A 317 -19.73 -19.05 -2.35
C SER A 317 -18.51 -18.30 -2.89
N SER A 318 -17.82 -17.57 -2.02
CA SER A 318 -16.51 -16.99 -2.32
C SER A 318 -15.48 -18.11 -2.45
N SER A 319 -15.12 -18.46 -3.68
CA SER A 319 -13.98 -19.34 -3.95
C SER A 319 -12.69 -18.55 -3.73
N THR A 320 -12.11 -18.68 -2.53
CA THR A 320 -10.75 -18.24 -2.24
C THR A 320 -9.78 -19.11 -3.05
N SER A 321 -9.27 -18.61 -4.18
CA SER A 321 -8.17 -19.27 -4.88
C SER A 321 -6.87 -19.01 -4.11
N THR A 322 -6.62 -19.82 -3.08
CA THR A 322 -5.31 -20.01 -2.47
C THR A 322 -4.42 -20.76 -3.48
N GLY A 323 -4.02 -20.07 -4.54
CA GLY A 323 -2.95 -20.55 -5.42
C GLY A 323 -1.64 -20.54 -4.64
N THR A 324 -1.01 -21.71 -4.53
CA THR A 324 0.22 -22.03 -3.81
C THR A 324 1.46 -21.32 -4.38
N GLN A 325 1.49 -19.99 -4.33
CA GLN A 325 2.73 -19.22 -4.60
C GLN A 325 3.81 -19.50 -3.53
N GLN A 326 3.40 -19.94 -2.33
CA GLN A 326 4.31 -20.20 -1.21
C GLN A 326 5.23 -21.41 -1.42
N ASP A 327 4.81 -22.48 -2.11
CA ASP A 327 5.59 -23.73 -2.15
C ASP A 327 6.86 -23.68 -3.02
N LEU A 328 6.92 -22.75 -3.98
CA LEU A 328 8.12 -22.60 -4.82
C LEU A 328 9.26 -21.84 -4.11
N CYS A 329 8.96 -21.21 -2.97
CA CYS A 329 9.89 -20.41 -2.18
C CYS A 329 10.38 -21.12 -0.90
N SER A 330 9.79 -22.26 -0.54
CA SER A 330 9.96 -22.93 0.78
C SER A 330 11.39 -23.36 1.12
N GLY A 331 12.35 -23.22 0.19
CA GLY A 331 13.78 -23.45 0.45
C GLY A 331 14.53 -22.23 1.03
N ALA A 332 13.93 -21.04 1.09
CA ALA A 332 14.60 -19.83 1.57
C ALA A 332 14.30 -19.61 3.06
N VAL A 333 15.21 -20.13 3.90
CA VAL A 333 15.24 -19.93 5.37
C VAL A 333 15.04 -18.45 5.72
N SER A 334 14.06 -18.16 6.58
CA SER A 334 13.92 -16.89 7.28
C SER A 334 15.19 -16.66 8.12
N GLN A 335 16.17 -15.93 7.57
CA GLN A 335 17.30 -15.43 8.36
C GLN A 335 16.77 -14.30 9.24
N GLN A 336 16.30 -14.65 10.44
CA GLN A 336 16.32 -13.72 11.55
C GLN A 336 17.80 -13.39 11.83
N ASP A 337 18.19 -12.19 11.42
CA ASP A 337 19.46 -11.59 11.77
C ASP A 337 19.53 -11.45 13.31
N ARG A 338 20.15 -12.45 13.97
CA ARG A 338 20.50 -12.39 15.39
C ARG A 338 21.73 -11.51 15.55
N THR A 339 21.57 -10.20 15.42
CA THR A 339 22.55 -9.26 15.96
C THR A 339 22.53 -9.36 17.49
N MET A 340 23.55 -10.03 18.05
CA MET A 340 23.85 -9.96 19.47
C MET A 340 24.23 -8.51 19.81
N VAL A 341 23.41 -7.87 20.66
CA VAL A 341 23.78 -6.62 21.31
C VAL A 341 24.79 -6.97 22.41
N PRO A 342 26.01 -6.40 22.43
CA PRO A 342 26.90 -6.56 23.55
C PRO A 342 26.34 -5.77 24.74
N THR A 343 25.98 -6.48 25.81
CA THR A 343 25.83 -5.88 27.14
C THR A 343 27.19 -5.38 27.59
N PHE A 344 27.31 -4.06 27.72
CA PHE A 344 28.35 -3.39 28.51
C PHE A 344 27.82 -3.12 29.91
#